data_AF-A0A821RQX9-F1
#
_entry.id   AF-A0A821RQX9-F1
#
_cell.length_a   1.000
_cell.length_b   1.000
_cell.length_c   1.000
_cell.angle_alpha   90.00
_cell.angle_beta   90.00
_cell.angle_gamma   90.00
#
_symmetry.space_group_name_H-M   'P 1'
#
loop_
_entity.id
_entity.type
_entity.pdbx_description
1 polymer ?
#
loop_
_entity_poly.entity_id
_entity_poly.type
_entity_poly.pdbx_seq_one_letter_code
_entity_poly.pdbx_strand_id
1 'polypeptide(L)'
;FGDAKKLTIQSLQNKGHEVNRPCMFTVNVNGARGRLDARVTAPSGTEDNCIVQEMGDEHYAIRFIPRENGVHWVHVRFNGRDIPDSPFRV
;
A
#
# COMPACT_ATOMS: atom_id res chain seq x y z
N PHE A 1 -9.29 10.84 17.89
CA PHE A 1 -8.75 9.47 17.88
C PHE A 1 -9.38 8.69 16.74
N GLY A 2 -8.70 8.49 15.59
CA GLY A 2 -9.14 7.43 14.66
C GLY A 2 -9.07 7.70 13.16
N ASP A 3 -8.34 8.70 12.68
CA ASP A 3 -8.33 8.97 11.23
C ASP A 3 -7.77 7.82 10.39
N ALA A 4 -6.82 7.03 10.93
CA ALA A 4 -6.32 5.81 10.28
C ALA A 4 -7.42 4.78 9.96
N LYS A 5 -8.50 4.71 10.76
CA LYS A 5 -9.62 3.76 10.54
C LYS A 5 -10.57 4.19 9.42
N LYS A 6 -10.46 5.44 8.97
CA LYS A 6 -11.24 5.94 7.84
C LYS A 6 -10.59 5.56 6.52
N LEU A 7 -9.32 5.16 6.51
CA LEU A 7 -8.61 4.84 5.28
C LEU A 7 -9.16 3.57 4.64
N THR A 8 -9.29 3.59 3.32
CA THR A 8 -9.71 2.43 2.54
C THR A 8 -8.72 2.15 1.42
N ILE A 9 -8.41 0.88 1.20
CA ILE A 9 -7.51 0.43 0.14
C ILE A 9 -8.34 0.28 -1.14
N GLN A 10 -8.10 1.16 -2.11
CA GLN A 10 -8.62 1.07 -3.45
C GLN A 10 -7.55 0.42 -4.34
N SER A 11 -7.54 -0.90 -4.38
CA SER A 11 -6.68 -1.61 -5.32
C SER A 11 -7.20 -1.41 -6.75
N LEU A 12 -6.36 -0.85 -7.62
CA LEU A 12 -6.63 -0.74 -9.05
C LEU A 12 -5.69 -1.67 -9.80
N GLN A 13 -5.81 -2.97 -9.57
CA GLN A 13 -5.07 -3.98 -10.35
C GLN A 13 -6.02 -5.07 -10.83
N ASN A 14 -6.67 -4.79 -11.95
CA ASN A 14 -7.49 -5.76 -12.68
C ASN A 14 -6.66 -6.76 -13.53
N LYS A 15 -5.32 -6.81 -13.37
CA LYS A 15 -4.46 -7.72 -14.14
C LYS A 15 -3.30 -8.19 -13.29
N GLY A 16 -3.02 -9.49 -13.34
CA GLY A 16 -2.15 -10.23 -12.42
C GLY A 16 -0.79 -9.58 -12.17
N HIS A 17 -0.33 -9.71 -10.93
CA HIS A 17 0.98 -9.24 -10.50
C HIS A 17 2.07 -10.05 -11.22
N GLU A 18 2.66 -9.45 -12.25
CA GLU A 18 3.85 -9.99 -12.92
C GLU A 18 5.10 -9.50 -12.22
N VAL A 19 6.05 -10.40 -11.97
CA VAL A 19 7.37 -10.02 -11.45
C VAL A 19 8.07 -9.09 -12.42
N ASN A 20 8.81 -8.12 -11.86
CA ASN A 20 9.47 -7.02 -12.56
C ASN A 20 8.52 -6.02 -13.25
N ARG A 21 7.20 -6.11 -13.04
CA ARG A 21 6.25 -5.07 -13.48
C ARG A 21 5.88 -4.14 -12.33
N PRO A 22 5.89 -2.81 -12.54
CA PRO A 22 5.39 -1.88 -11.53
C PRO A 22 3.95 -2.20 -11.13
N CYS A 23 3.76 -2.47 -9.85
CA CYS A 23 2.48 -2.65 -9.20
C CYS A 23 2.10 -1.33 -8.51
N MET A 24 0.84 -0.93 -8.64
CA MET A 24 0.30 0.28 -8.04
C MET A 24 -1.06 0.02 -7.39
N PHE A 25 -1.30 0.57 -6.22
CA PHE A 25 -2.61 0.61 -5.60
C PHE A 25 -2.83 1.97 -4.96
N THR A 26 -4.09 2.34 -4.80
CA THR A 26 -4.49 3.65 -4.28
C THR A 26 -5.06 3.46 -2.87
N VAL A 27 -4.82 4.40 -1.98
CA VAL A 27 -5.40 4.46 -0.65
C VAL A 27 -6.15 5.78 -0.53
N ASN A 28 -7.42 5.71 -0.19
CA ASN A 28 -8.23 6.89 0.09
C ASN A 28 -8.14 7.19 1.59
N VAL A 29 -7.81 8.43 1.93
CA VAL A 29 -7.66 8.88 3.32
C VAL A 29 -8.93 9.47 3.93
N ASN A 30 -9.99 9.68 3.15
CA ASN A 30 -11.33 10.08 3.60
C ASN A 30 -11.29 11.25 4.62
N GLY A 31 -10.57 12.31 4.27
CA GLY A 31 -10.36 13.51 5.08
C GLY A 31 -9.30 13.39 6.18
N ALA A 32 -8.66 12.23 6.32
CA ALA A 32 -7.57 12.05 7.28
C ALA A 32 -6.32 12.82 6.85
N ARG A 33 -5.79 13.67 7.74
CA ARG A 33 -4.54 14.39 7.52
C ARG A 33 -3.39 13.70 8.24
N GLY A 34 -2.28 13.48 7.53
CA GLY A 34 -1.15 12.76 8.09
C GLY A 34 -0.18 12.24 7.05
N ARG A 35 0.73 11.38 7.52
CA ARG A 35 1.72 10.69 6.70
C ARG A 35 1.31 9.24 6.50
N LEU A 36 1.30 8.82 5.25
CA LEU A 36 1.14 7.43 4.86
C LEU A 36 2.52 6.81 4.61
N ASP A 37 2.77 5.67 5.23
CA ASP A 37 3.97 4.86 5.07
C ASP A 37 3.56 3.47 4.57
N ALA A 38 4.31 2.92 3.62
CA ALA A 38 4.02 1.60 3.07
C ALA A 38 5.29 0.78 2.83
N ARG A 39 5.21 -0.51 3.14
CA ARG A 39 6.27 -1.50 2.93
C ARG A 39 5.71 -2.75 2.30
N VAL A 40 6.54 -3.47 1.56
CA VAL A 40 6.20 -4.76 0.97
C VAL A 40 7.19 -5.80 1.47
N THR A 41 6.68 -6.94 1.90
CA THR A 41 7.45 -8.11 2.29
C THR A 41 7.28 -9.16 1.20
N ALA A 42 8.39 -9.54 0.57
CA ALA A 42 8.45 -10.58 -0.45
C ALA A 42 8.26 -11.99 0.15
N PRO A 43 7.95 -13.00 -0.67
CA PRO A 43 7.85 -14.40 -0.23
C PRO A 43 9.11 -14.92 0.48
N SER A 44 10.30 -14.44 0.11
CA SER A 44 11.56 -14.76 0.80
C SER A 44 11.67 -14.18 2.22
N GLY A 45 10.80 -13.25 2.59
CA GLY A 45 10.90 -12.44 3.81
C GLY A 45 11.65 -11.11 3.61
N THR A 46 12.13 -10.81 2.40
CA THR A 46 12.77 -9.52 2.11
C THR A 46 11.77 -8.38 2.21
N GLU A 47 12.09 -7.34 2.98
CA GLU A 47 11.27 -6.13 3.08
C GLU A 47 11.82 -5.00 2.21
N ASP A 48 10.96 -4.44 1.36
CA ASP A 48 11.25 -3.28 0.52
C ASP A 48 10.31 -2.12 0.87
N ASN A 49 10.83 -0.89 0.78
CA ASN A 49 10.00 0.30 0.92
C ASN A 49 9.18 0.54 -0.35
N CYS A 50 7.92 0.90 -0.20
CA CYS A 50 7.09 1.30 -1.32
C CYS A 50 7.24 2.81 -1.58
N ILE A 51 7.05 3.21 -2.83
CA ILE A 51 6.97 4.62 -3.23
C ILE A 51 5.55 5.09 -2.92
N VAL A 52 5.42 6.02 -1.98
CA VAL A 52 4.14 6.65 -1.64
C VAL A 52 4.08 8.03 -2.28
N GLN A 53 3.04 8.30 -3.04
CA GLN A 53 2.81 9.58 -3.72
C GLN A 53 1.41 10.09 -3.42
N GLU A 54 1.30 11.35 -3.00
CA GLU A 54 0.01 12.02 -2.86
C GLU A 54 -0.53 12.40 -4.25
N MET A 55 -1.75 11.96 -4.58
CA MET A 55 -2.39 12.20 -5.88
C MET A 55 -3.39 13.37 -5.87
N GLY A 56 -3.62 14.00 -4.71
CA GLY A 56 -4.69 14.98 -4.53
C GLY A 56 -6.03 14.31 -4.21
N ASP A 57 -7.05 15.13 -3.91
CA ASP A 57 -8.40 14.70 -3.54
C ASP A 57 -8.45 13.58 -2.49
N GLU A 58 -7.55 13.63 -1.49
CA GLU A 58 -7.49 12.64 -0.41
C GLU A 58 -7.08 11.22 -0.86
N HIS A 59 -6.36 11.11 -1.99
CA HIS A 59 -5.84 9.84 -2.48
C HIS A 59 -4.30 9.80 -2.42
N TYR A 60 -3.77 8.64 -2.02
CA TYR A 60 -2.35 8.31 -2.08
C TYR A 60 -2.13 7.10 -3.00
N ALA A 61 -1.20 7.22 -3.93
CA ALA A 61 -0.72 6.12 -4.75
C ALA A 61 0.48 5.46 -4.09
N ILE A 62 0.41 4.14 -3.91
CA ILE A 62 1.53 3.33 -3.46
C ILE A 62 2.00 2.48 -4.63
N ARG A 63 3.29 2.57 -4.93
CA ARG A 63 3.95 1.89 -6.05
C ARG A 63 5.13 1.05 -5.57
N PHE A 64 5.24 -0.16 -6.09
CA PHE A 64 6.40 -1.03 -5.85
C PHE A 64 6.65 -1.93 -7.06
N ILE A 65 7.84 -2.51 -7.16
CA ILE A 65 8.19 -3.46 -8.22
C ILE A 65 8.50 -4.80 -7.53
N PRO A 66 7.61 -5.81 -7.60
CA PRO A 66 7.88 -7.14 -7.06
C PRO A 66 9.06 -7.76 -7.81
N ARG A 67 10.05 -8.22 -7.06
CA ARG A 67 11.24 -8.89 -7.61
C ARG A 67 11.16 -10.41 -7.56
N GLU A 68 10.20 -10.95 -6.81
CA GLU A 68 10.04 -12.37 -6.55
C GLU A 68 8.64 -12.82 -6.95
N ASN A 69 8.49 -14.05 -7.44
CA ASN A 69 7.16 -14.61 -7.72
C ASN A 69 6.56 -15.15 -6.42
N GLY A 70 5.29 -14.85 -6.18
CA GLY A 70 4.54 -15.38 -5.04
C GLY A 70 3.78 -14.29 -4.29
N VAL A 71 3.31 -14.65 -3.11
CA VAL A 71 2.50 -13.78 -2.26
C VAL A 71 3.39 -12.75 -1.58
N HIS A 72 3.15 -11.47 -1.87
CA HIS A 72 3.77 -10.37 -1.15
C HIS A 72 2.80 -9.83 -0.10
N TRP A 73 3.33 -9.44 1.04
CA TRP A 73 2.57 -8.78 2.09
C TRP A 73 2.82 -7.30 2.06
N VAL A 74 1.77 -6.51 1.88
CA VAL A 74 1.86 -5.07 1.89
C VAL A 74 1.39 -4.56 3.24
N HIS A 75 2.29 -3.86 3.93
CA HIS A 75 2.03 -3.18 5.19
C HIS A 75 1.80 -1.70 4.91
N VAL A 76 0.60 -1.20 5.21
CA VAL A 76 0.25 0.21 5.07
C VAL A 76 -0.07 0.79 6.44
N ARG A 77 0.59 1.89 6.77
CA ARG A 77 0.46 2.59 8.04
C ARG A 77 0.18 4.07 7.81
N PHE A 78 -0.71 4.62 8.62
CA PHE A 78 -1.05 6.03 8.63
C PHE A 78 -0.76 6.62 10.00
N ASN A 79 0.09 7.66 10.05
CA ASN A 79 0.59 8.27 11.28
C ASN A 79 1.12 7.22 12.29
N GLY A 80 1.86 6.23 11.79
CA GLY A 80 2.44 5.15 12.60
C GLY A 80 1.47 4.07 13.08
N ARG A 81 0.21 4.07 12.59
CA ARG A 81 -0.79 3.04 12.92
C ARG A 81 -1.21 2.28 11.67
N ASP A 82 -1.39 0.97 11.78
CA ASP A 82 -1.92 0.17 10.67
C ASP A 82 -3.34 0.61 10.31
N ILE A 83 -3.59 0.71 9.02
CA ILE A 83 -4.91 1.02 8.48
C ILE A 83 -5.78 -0.24 8.46
N PRO A 84 -7.11 -0.13 8.36
CA PRO A 84 -7.95 -1.27 8.04
C PRO A 84 -7.44 -2.01 6.80
N ASP A 85 -7.54 -3.33 6.82
CA ASP A 85 -7.06 -4.22 5.76
C ASP A 85 -5.53 -4.30 5.61
N SER A 86 -4.75 -3.57 6.41
CA SER A 86 -3.30 -3.78 6.52
C SER A 86 -2.96 -4.77 7.63
N PRO A 87 -2.02 -5.72 7.41
CA PRO A 87 -1.40 -6.02 6.13
C PRO A 87 -2.32 -6.83 5.21
N PHE A 88 -2.19 -6.64 3.90
CA PHE A 88 -2.89 -7.42 2.89
C PHE A 88 -1.92 -8.12 1.94
N ARG A 89 -2.43 -9.16 1.27
CA ARG A 89 -1.67 -9.96 0.32
C ARG A 89 -1.87 -9.45 -1.11
N VAL A 90 -0.81 -9.41 -1.90
CA VAL A 90 -0.79 -9.12 -3.34
C VAL A 90 0.03 -10.18 -4.09
#